data_AF-A0A2V5TJQ7-F1
#
_entry.id   AF-A0A2V5TJQ7-F1
#
_cell.length_a   1.000
_cell.length_b   1.000
_cell.length_c   1.000
_cell.angle_alpha   90.00
_cell.angle_beta   90.00
_cell.angle_gamma   90.00
#
_symmetry.space_group_name_H-M   'P 1'
#
loop_
_entity.id
_entity.type
_entity.pdbx_description
1 polymer ?
#
loop_
_entity_poly.entity_id
_entity_poly.type
_entity_poly.pdbx_seq_one_letter_code
_entity_poly.pdbx_strand_id
1 'polypeptide(L)'
;MATPRTYVNRHASDPNTSSEIPPGTRHMPVSLVSMPFKDLRRPPIQLGILKQCLTRVGIAARSHSFELMFMEHLHSRTAEADENERLSMDDYEQIAFDAFMVSLGDWIFKVPPYAESSREDDEYLDYARSQISEEAVITAIQMKRFVPEFLTAAADEVLAGQPRIVGFSTVFQQNVASLVLAKILKARDPSLTIVFGGGNCDGPMGAALHECFPWIDVVVRGEGERVFPEVVLDTLAGRAVRPHPGLCYRVDGQSVVVPQVNKPQVPMDEVPTPTYEEFFERLERSPLRAELWPEVAILFESSRGCWWGAKSHCTFCGENGSLMPFRRKPAARVVDEILGFAAQYKILDFVAVDEIIDLGHIRDLLPQVSAAGCDLEIFYETKANLKKDQLRTFYSSGVHAIQPGIESLSTPILRLMRKGVTALQNIRLLKWCAEIGINPEWNLLYGFPGEPPEEYSRMAELIPFLVHFTPPSFAPVQMERFSPYFERPAEFGIELTGPMPQYKFLYSVSSETDVILRRM
;
A
#
# COMPACT_ATOMS: atom_id res chain seq x y z
N MET A 1 53.55 27.17 0.76
CA MET A 1 52.76 28.38 0.43
C MET A 1 51.73 27.96 -0.59
N ALA A 2 50.41 28.10 -0.44
CA ALA A 2 49.60 28.79 0.54
C ALA A 2 48.25 28.06 0.69
N THR A 3 47.67 28.29 1.86
CA THR A 3 46.38 27.87 2.43
C THR A 3 45.14 28.32 1.64
N PRO A 4 43.95 27.73 1.92
CA PRO A 4 42.70 27.99 1.19
C PRO A 4 42.02 29.29 1.65
N ARG A 5 41.39 30.00 0.70
CA ARG A 5 40.59 31.21 0.95
C ARG A 5 39.14 30.84 1.23
N THR A 6 38.69 31.27 2.41
CA THR A 6 37.31 31.47 2.83
C THR A 6 36.63 32.59 2.04
N TYR A 7 35.32 32.47 1.83
CA TYR A 7 34.44 33.61 1.56
C TYR A 7 33.26 33.58 2.53
N VAL A 8 33.03 34.73 3.17
CA VAL A 8 31.94 35.05 4.11
C VAL A 8 31.17 36.23 3.52
N ASN A 9 29.83 36.21 3.63
CA ASN A 9 28.98 37.40 3.84
C ASN A 9 27.60 36.90 4.30
N ARG A 10 27.11 37.11 5.53
CA ARG A 10 26.64 38.32 6.25
C ARG A 10 25.47 39.06 5.59
N HIS A 11 24.28 38.83 6.13
CA HIS A 11 23.23 39.78 6.53
C HIS A 11 22.35 39.04 7.57
N ALA A 12 21.70 39.59 8.57
CA ALA A 12 21.73 40.82 9.36
C ALA A 12 20.70 40.54 10.48
N SER A 13 21.06 40.76 11.75
CA SER A 13 20.24 40.45 12.93
C SER A 13 19.16 41.51 13.16
N ASP A 14 17.90 41.09 13.35
CA ASP A 14 16.83 41.92 13.90
C ASP A 14 16.52 41.45 15.35
N PRO A 15 16.57 42.32 16.38
CA PRO A 15 16.44 41.92 17.77
C PRO A 15 15.09 42.34 18.37
N ASN A 16 14.05 41.50 18.26
CA ASN A 16 12.98 41.40 19.27
C ASN A 16 11.96 40.34 18.88
N THR A 17 11.96 39.21 19.60
CA THR A 17 10.77 38.54 20.17
C THR A 17 11.28 37.35 20.97
N SER A 18 11.45 37.58 22.27
CA SER A 18 11.68 36.55 23.26
C SER A 18 10.37 35.82 23.57
N SER A 19 10.28 34.55 23.17
CA SER A 19 9.65 33.50 23.96
C SER A 19 10.33 32.18 23.59
N GLU A 20 11.30 31.77 24.40
CA GLU A 20 12.00 30.50 24.23
C GLU A 20 11.01 29.35 24.49
N ILE A 21 10.60 28.67 23.42
CA ILE A 21 9.92 27.38 23.48
C ILE A 21 11.02 26.31 23.63
N PRO A 22 10.88 25.32 24.53
CA PRO A 22 11.88 24.27 24.71
C PRO A 22 12.11 23.51 23.38
N PRO A 23 13.36 23.11 23.06
CA PRO A 23 13.60 22.24 21.92
C PRO A 23 13.08 20.84 22.26
N GLY A 24 11.92 20.45 21.70
CA GLY A 24 11.39 19.10 21.91
C GLY A 24 9.94 18.83 21.50
N THR A 25 9.08 19.83 21.35
CA THR A 25 7.67 19.62 20.95
C THR A 25 7.16 20.80 20.12
N ARG A 26 7.53 20.84 18.83
CA ARG A 26 6.79 21.71 17.89
C ARG A 26 5.35 21.18 17.81
N HIS A 27 4.38 22.06 17.99
CA HIS A 27 2.97 21.74 17.74
C HIS A 27 2.79 21.25 16.30
N MET A 28 2.36 19.99 16.13
CA MET A 28 2.14 19.37 14.83
C MET A 28 0.63 19.23 14.64
N PRO A 29 -0.04 20.13 13.90
CA PRO A 29 -1.50 20.14 13.81
C PRO A 29 -2.08 18.88 13.16
N VAL A 30 -1.28 18.12 12.41
CA VAL A 30 -1.68 16.89 11.72
C VAL A 30 -0.70 15.75 12.00
N SER A 31 -1.24 14.59 12.37
CA SER A 31 -0.53 13.30 12.36
C SER A 31 -1.03 12.43 11.21
N LEU A 32 -0.12 11.79 10.48
CA LEU A 32 -0.40 10.87 9.37
C LEU A 32 0.08 9.47 9.76
N VAL A 33 -0.78 8.47 9.69
CA VAL A 33 -0.55 7.15 10.29
C VAL A 33 -0.66 6.06 9.22
N SER A 34 0.34 5.18 9.22
CA SER A 34 0.35 3.87 8.55
C SER A 34 0.43 2.81 9.64
N MET A 35 -0.54 1.91 9.71
CA MET A 35 -0.58 0.82 10.68
C MET A 35 0.03 -0.46 10.10
N PRO A 36 0.44 -1.44 10.93
CA PRO A 36 0.61 -2.81 10.47
C PRO A 36 -0.68 -3.35 9.82
N PHE A 37 -0.61 -4.28 8.87
CA PHE A 37 0.59 -4.97 8.37
C PHE A 37 1.01 -4.46 6.97
N LYS A 38 2.32 -4.31 6.77
CA LYS A 38 2.96 -4.03 5.47
C LYS A 38 4.46 -4.33 5.56
N ASP A 39 5.14 -4.39 4.43
CA ASP A 39 6.59 -4.59 4.37
C ASP A 39 7.35 -3.60 5.29
N LEU A 40 8.19 -4.14 6.16
CA LEU A 40 9.05 -3.37 7.07
C LEU A 40 10.18 -2.65 6.32
N ARG A 41 10.53 -3.11 5.12
CA ARG A 41 11.64 -2.58 4.29
C ARG A 41 11.19 -1.48 3.33
N ARG A 42 9.90 -1.17 3.27
CA ARG A 42 9.31 -0.22 2.31
C ARG A 42 8.73 0.98 3.03
N PRO A 43 9.37 2.16 2.93
CA PRO A 43 8.81 3.39 3.50
C PRO A 43 7.40 3.70 2.94
N PRO A 44 6.44 4.20 3.75
CA PRO A 44 5.08 4.46 3.28
C PRO A 44 5.00 5.70 2.36
N ILE A 45 5.02 5.47 1.04
CA ILE A 45 4.91 6.49 -0.01
C ILE A 45 3.69 7.40 0.16
N GLN A 46 2.55 6.83 0.53
CA GLN A 46 1.30 7.54 0.72
C GLN A 46 1.39 8.61 1.81
N LEU A 47 2.09 8.34 2.92
CA LEU A 47 2.29 9.34 3.97
C LEU A 47 3.25 10.43 3.51
N GLY A 48 4.30 10.06 2.75
CA GLY A 48 5.25 10.99 2.16
C GLY A 48 4.59 11.98 1.20
N ILE A 49 3.71 11.48 0.33
CA ILE A 49 2.92 12.31 -0.60
C ILE A 49 1.99 13.26 0.17
N LEU A 50 1.20 12.75 1.12
CA LEU A 50 0.25 13.57 1.87
C LEU A 50 0.96 14.63 2.73
N LYS A 51 2.09 14.30 3.37
CA LYS A 51 2.92 15.27 4.11
C LYS A 51 3.39 16.41 3.19
N GLN A 52 3.76 16.10 1.95
CA GLN A 52 4.20 17.10 0.98
C GLN A 52 3.04 17.96 0.45
N CYS A 53 1.85 17.37 0.27
CA CYS A 53 0.64 18.13 -0.04
C CYS A 53 0.32 19.16 1.05
N LEU A 54 0.44 18.78 2.33
CA LEU A 54 0.26 19.70 3.46
C LEU A 54 1.37 20.76 3.56
N THR A 55 2.61 20.38 3.31
CA THR A 55 3.76 21.30 3.32
C THR A 55 3.59 22.41 2.29
N ARG A 56 3.08 22.09 1.09
CA ARG A 56 2.80 23.08 0.02
C ARG A 56 1.79 24.15 0.40
N VAL A 57 0.89 23.85 1.35
CA VAL A 57 -0.10 24.80 1.88
C VAL A 57 0.30 25.36 3.25
N GLY A 58 1.56 25.15 3.67
CA GLY A 58 2.11 25.72 4.91
C GLY A 58 1.66 25.00 6.19
N ILE A 59 1.17 23.76 6.09
CA ILE A 59 0.72 22.98 7.25
C ILE A 59 1.79 21.94 7.59
N ALA A 60 2.30 22.02 8.82
CA ALA A 60 3.20 21.01 9.36
C ALA A 60 2.45 19.72 9.68
N ALA A 61 3.04 18.58 9.33
CA ALA A 61 2.49 17.27 9.61
C ALA A 61 3.59 16.29 10.04
N ARG A 62 3.24 15.38 10.95
CA ARG A 62 4.12 14.30 11.40
C ARG A 62 3.61 12.99 10.83
N SER A 63 4.50 12.18 10.27
CA SER A 63 4.16 10.81 9.84
C SER A 63 4.48 9.81 10.96
N HIS A 64 3.84 8.66 10.93
CA HIS A 64 4.06 7.56 11.86
C HIS A 64 4.02 6.24 11.10
N SER A 65 5.20 5.63 10.92
CA SER A 65 5.38 4.30 10.30
C SER A 65 5.27 3.22 11.37
N PHE A 66 4.04 2.90 11.78
CA PHE A 66 3.80 2.03 12.93
C PHE A 66 4.00 0.54 12.65
N GLU A 67 4.17 0.14 11.38
CA GLU A 67 4.67 -1.19 11.01
C GLU A 67 6.01 -1.51 11.69
N LEU A 68 6.98 -0.58 11.63
CA LEU A 68 8.29 -0.73 12.26
C LEU A 68 8.16 -0.73 13.78
N MET A 69 7.38 0.19 14.32
CA MET A 69 7.17 0.28 15.77
C MET A 69 6.55 -1.00 16.34
N PHE A 70 5.62 -1.63 15.60
CA PHE A 70 5.01 -2.87 16.05
C PHE A 70 6.03 -4.01 16.07
N MET A 71 6.85 -4.15 15.02
CA MET A 71 7.89 -5.17 15.00
C MET A 71 8.94 -4.94 16.09
N GLU A 72 9.37 -3.69 16.33
CA GLU A 72 10.25 -3.32 17.44
C GLU A 72 9.64 -3.69 18.80
N HIS A 73 8.34 -3.47 18.96
CA HIS A 73 7.62 -3.83 20.17
C HIS A 73 7.62 -5.34 20.39
N LEU A 74 7.25 -6.13 19.38
CA LEU A 74 7.26 -7.59 19.42
C LEU A 74 8.67 -8.14 19.73
N HIS A 75 9.67 -7.63 19.02
CA HIS A 75 11.08 -7.99 19.24
C HIS A 75 11.51 -7.71 20.68
N SER A 76 11.21 -6.52 21.20
CA SER A 76 11.58 -6.16 22.57
C SER A 76 10.89 -6.99 23.65
N ARG A 77 9.62 -7.37 23.41
CA ARG A 77 8.79 -8.12 24.37
C ARG A 77 9.11 -9.60 24.39
N THR A 78 9.72 -10.12 23.34
CA THR A 78 10.07 -11.54 23.20
C THR A 78 11.58 -11.79 23.21
N ALA A 79 12.39 -10.76 23.46
CA ALA A 79 13.86 -10.84 23.46
C ALA A 79 14.43 -11.84 24.50
N GLU A 80 13.75 -12.02 25.64
CA GLU A 80 14.14 -12.94 26.70
C GLU A 80 13.32 -14.25 26.69
N ALA A 81 12.43 -14.42 25.71
CA ALA A 81 11.63 -15.63 25.58
C ALA A 81 12.47 -16.79 25.03
N ASP A 82 11.98 -18.02 25.18
CA ASP A 82 12.58 -19.19 24.53
C ASP A 82 12.58 -19.01 23.00
N GLU A 83 13.48 -19.70 22.29
CA GLU A 83 13.67 -19.53 20.84
C GLU A 83 12.36 -19.70 20.04
N ASN A 84 11.47 -20.60 20.47
CA ASN A 84 10.17 -20.87 19.84
C ASN A 84 9.07 -19.86 20.19
N GLU A 85 9.32 -18.94 21.12
CA GLU A 85 8.40 -17.85 21.52
C GLU A 85 8.91 -16.47 21.07
N ARG A 86 10.12 -16.42 20.50
CA ARG A 86 10.72 -15.20 19.98
C ARG A 86 10.14 -14.85 18.62
N LEU A 87 9.50 -13.69 18.52
CA LEU A 87 8.92 -13.21 17.27
C LEU A 87 9.99 -12.52 16.41
N SER A 88 10.17 -13.04 15.20
CA SER A 88 11.15 -12.58 14.20
C SER A 88 10.51 -11.71 13.11
N MET A 89 11.33 -11.18 12.20
CA MET A 89 10.80 -10.47 11.02
C MET A 89 10.19 -11.42 10.00
N ASP A 90 10.70 -12.65 9.89
CA ASP A 90 10.11 -13.70 9.06
C ASP A 90 8.69 -14.04 9.53
N ASP A 91 8.46 -14.10 10.85
CA ASP A 91 7.13 -14.25 11.45
C ASP A 91 6.21 -13.11 11.04
N TYR A 92 6.70 -11.86 11.10
CA TYR A 92 5.94 -10.69 10.69
C TYR A 92 5.58 -10.76 9.20
N GLU A 93 6.52 -11.13 8.35
CA GLU A 93 6.34 -11.23 6.90
C GLU A 93 5.36 -12.33 6.51
N GLN A 94 5.43 -13.49 7.16
CA GLN A 94 4.46 -14.56 6.98
C GLN A 94 3.04 -14.06 7.26
N ILE A 95 2.85 -13.26 8.32
CA ILE A 95 1.54 -12.66 8.60
C ILE A 95 1.16 -11.61 7.53
N ALA A 96 2.10 -10.74 7.16
CA ALA A 96 1.84 -9.62 6.26
C ALA A 96 1.53 -10.06 4.81
N PHE A 97 2.15 -11.14 4.33
CA PHE A 97 2.08 -11.56 2.92
C PHE A 97 1.40 -12.91 2.71
N ASP A 98 1.72 -13.92 3.51
CA ASP A 98 1.20 -15.28 3.28
C ASP A 98 -0.18 -15.47 3.91
N ALA A 99 -0.38 -14.94 5.12
CA ALA A 99 -1.68 -14.96 5.80
C ALA A 99 -2.58 -13.78 5.39
N PHE A 100 -2.18 -13.01 4.38
CA PHE A 100 -2.98 -11.89 3.84
C PHE A 100 -4.40 -12.36 3.44
N MET A 101 -4.45 -13.51 2.76
CA MET A 101 -5.65 -14.09 2.14
C MET A 101 -6.77 -14.44 3.13
N VAL A 102 -6.44 -14.64 4.41
CA VAL A 102 -7.40 -14.95 5.47
C VAL A 102 -7.61 -13.81 6.47
N SER A 103 -7.11 -12.61 6.16
CA SER A 103 -7.24 -11.42 7.02
C SER A 103 -6.63 -11.55 8.42
N LEU A 104 -5.58 -12.37 8.58
CA LEU A 104 -4.97 -12.65 9.88
C LEU A 104 -4.35 -11.41 10.54
N GLY A 105 -3.72 -10.53 9.75
CA GLY A 105 -3.20 -9.26 10.25
C GLY A 105 -4.29 -8.37 10.86
N ASP A 106 -5.44 -8.24 10.21
CA ASP A 106 -6.57 -7.49 10.77
C ASP A 106 -7.15 -8.18 12.03
N TRP A 107 -7.20 -9.52 12.04
CA TRP A 107 -7.68 -10.26 13.22
C TRP A 107 -6.77 -10.07 14.44
N ILE A 108 -5.44 -10.01 14.27
CA ILE A 108 -4.49 -9.72 15.35
C ILE A 108 -4.90 -8.42 16.06
N PHE A 109 -5.32 -7.40 15.32
CA PHE A 109 -5.74 -6.11 15.85
C PHE A 109 -7.20 -6.04 16.33
N LYS A 110 -8.01 -7.09 16.15
CA LYS A 110 -9.38 -7.16 16.68
C LYS A 110 -9.38 -7.33 18.21
N VAL A 111 -9.13 -6.24 18.94
CA VAL A 111 -8.99 -6.22 20.42
C VAL A 111 -9.79 -5.06 21.04
N PRO A 112 -10.05 -5.03 22.36
CA PRO A 112 -10.69 -3.89 23.00
C PRO A 112 -9.91 -2.58 22.78
N PRO A 113 -10.59 -1.42 22.63
CA PRO A 113 -12.04 -1.22 22.74
C PRO A 113 -12.79 -1.47 21.43
N TYR A 114 -12.17 -2.00 20.38
CA TYR A 114 -12.83 -2.26 19.10
C TYR A 114 -13.82 -3.43 19.22
N ALA A 115 -13.35 -4.59 19.67
CA ALA A 115 -14.14 -5.78 19.91
C ALA A 115 -13.61 -6.55 21.13
N GLU A 116 -14.52 -7.10 21.93
CA GLU A 116 -14.17 -8.04 23.00
C GLU A 116 -13.88 -9.42 22.41
N SER A 117 -13.07 -10.22 23.11
CA SER A 117 -12.89 -11.61 22.71
C SER A 117 -14.20 -12.36 22.85
N SER A 118 -14.54 -13.14 21.82
CA SER A 118 -15.82 -13.82 21.72
C SER A 118 -15.65 -15.19 21.08
N ARG A 119 -16.72 -15.99 21.10
CA ARG A 119 -16.78 -17.28 20.39
C ARG A 119 -16.49 -17.15 18.88
N GLU A 120 -16.74 -15.97 18.29
CA GLU A 120 -16.42 -15.71 16.87
C GLU A 120 -14.91 -15.76 16.61
N ASP A 121 -14.07 -15.52 17.64
CA ASP A 121 -12.62 -15.65 17.50
C ASP A 121 -12.21 -17.12 17.38
N ASP A 122 -12.83 -18.02 18.15
CA ASP A 122 -12.59 -19.47 18.03
C ASP A 122 -13.02 -19.99 16.65
N GLU A 123 -14.20 -19.57 16.19
CA GLU A 123 -14.72 -19.94 14.86
C GLU A 123 -13.84 -19.39 13.72
N TYR A 124 -13.29 -18.17 13.89
CA TYR A 124 -12.32 -17.62 12.95
C TYR A 124 -11.02 -18.41 12.93
N LEU A 125 -10.48 -18.78 14.10
CA LEU A 125 -9.23 -19.55 14.19
C LEU A 125 -9.39 -20.94 13.55
N ASP A 126 -10.54 -21.59 13.73
CA ASP A 126 -10.85 -22.85 13.04
C ASP A 126 -10.90 -22.67 11.52
N TYR A 127 -11.50 -21.56 11.04
CA TYR A 127 -11.46 -21.21 9.62
C TYR A 127 -10.03 -20.98 9.13
N ALA A 128 -9.23 -20.18 9.85
CA ALA A 128 -7.84 -19.88 9.47
C ALA A 128 -6.99 -21.15 9.40
N ARG A 129 -7.07 -22.04 10.39
CA ARG A 129 -6.38 -23.35 10.40
C ARG A 129 -6.73 -24.24 9.21
N SER A 130 -7.90 -24.05 8.59
CA SER A 130 -8.27 -24.79 7.39
C SER A 130 -7.60 -24.30 6.10
N GLN A 131 -6.96 -23.12 6.14
CA GLN A 131 -6.42 -22.43 4.97
C GLN A 131 -4.90 -22.20 5.05
N ILE A 132 -4.36 -22.00 6.26
CA ILE A 132 -2.95 -21.69 6.51
C ILE A 132 -2.33 -22.64 7.54
N SER A 133 -1.01 -22.56 7.74
CA SER A 133 -0.30 -23.43 8.70
C SER A 133 -0.70 -23.15 10.15
N GLU A 134 -0.67 -24.18 10.99
CA GLU A 134 -0.88 -24.03 12.45
C GLU A 134 0.16 -23.08 13.06
N GLU A 135 1.39 -23.09 12.54
CA GLU A 135 2.47 -22.21 12.96
C GLU A 135 2.09 -20.73 12.78
N ALA A 136 1.60 -20.33 11.60
CA ALA A 136 1.15 -18.96 11.35
C ALA A 136 0.00 -18.55 12.28
N VAL A 137 -0.90 -19.48 12.61
CA VAL A 137 -1.99 -19.25 13.57
C VAL A 137 -1.45 -19.04 15.00
N ILE A 138 -0.49 -19.85 15.43
CA ILE A 138 0.16 -19.71 16.74
C ILE A 138 0.90 -18.37 16.82
N THR A 139 1.67 -18.02 15.80
CA THR A 139 2.38 -16.74 15.70
C THR A 139 1.41 -15.56 15.79
N ALA A 140 0.28 -15.61 15.09
CA ALA A 140 -0.75 -14.57 15.19
C ALA A 140 -1.35 -14.44 16.59
N ILE A 141 -1.64 -15.56 17.27
CA ILE A 141 -2.12 -15.56 18.65
C ILE A 141 -1.08 -14.93 19.59
N GLN A 142 0.21 -15.22 19.40
CA GLN A 142 1.29 -14.61 20.17
C GLN A 142 1.38 -13.10 19.92
N MET A 143 1.40 -12.65 18.67
CA MET A 143 1.41 -11.22 18.32
C MET A 143 0.22 -10.47 18.92
N LYS A 144 -0.99 -11.05 18.85
CA LYS A 144 -2.22 -10.48 19.39
C LYS A 144 -2.13 -10.14 20.88
N ARG A 145 -1.37 -10.90 21.67
CA ARG A 145 -1.17 -10.64 23.12
C ARG A 145 -0.50 -9.30 23.40
N PHE A 146 0.37 -8.83 22.50
CA PHE A 146 1.14 -7.60 22.67
C PHE A 146 0.44 -6.37 22.07
N VAL A 147 -0.63 -6.55 21.28
CA VAL A 147 -1.35 -5.46 20.61
C VAL A 147 -1.87 -4.39 21.56
N PRO A 148 -2.51 -4.69 22.72
CA PRO A 148 -3.05 -3.64 23.60
C PRO A 148 -1.97 -2.69 24.14
N GLU A 149 -0.79 -3.21 24.45
CA GLU A 149 0.34 -2.41 24.91
C GLU A 149 0.90 -1.55 23.78
N PHE A 150 1.10 -2.14 22.60
CA PHE A 150 1.50 -1.42 21.41
C PHE A 150 0.53 -0.27 21.06
N LEU A 151 -0.79 -0.52 21.05
CA LEU A 151 -1.79 0.51 20.74
C LEU A 151 -1.78 1.65 21.75
N THR A 152 -1.49 1.37 23.02
CA THR A 152 -1.31 2.38 24.06
C THR A 152 -0.12 3.27 23.74
N ALA A 153 1.03 2.68 23.42
CA ALA A 153 2.24 3.40 23.07
C ALA A 153 2.08 4.21 21.77
N ALA A 154 1.43 3.64 20.75
CA ALA A 154 1.14 4.31 19.49
C ALA A 154 0.22 5.53 19.70
N ALA A 155 -0.82 5.40 20.54
CA ALA A 155 -1.70 6.51 20.89
C ALA A 155 -0.96 7.62 21.65
N ASP A 156 -0.08 7.26 22.59
CA ASP A 156 0.77 8.22 23.31
C ASP A 156 1.69 8.97 22.34
N GLU A 157 2.32 8.27 21.38
CA GLU A 157 3.20 8.89 20.38
C GLU A 157 2.45 9.88 19.48
N VAL A 158 1.24 9.53 19.02
CA VAL A 158 0.40 10.44 18.23
C VAL A 158 0.03 11.68 19.05
N LEU A 159 -0.47 11.48 20.27
CA LEU A 159 -0.96 12.59 21.12
C LEU A 159 0.16 13.51 21.61
N ALA A 160 1.41 13.01 21.72
CA ALA A 160 2.56 13.83 22.07
C ALA A 160 2.82 14.99 21.09
N GLY A 161 2.38 14.86 19.82
CA GLY A 161 2.43 15.93 18.82
C GLY A 161 1.38 17.02 19.00
N GLN A 162 0.43 16.83 19.93
CA GLN A 162 -0.78 17.64 20.12
C GLN A 162 -1.54 17.88 18.79
N PRO A 163 -1.85 16.83 18.02
CA PRO A 163 -2.54 16.99 16.76
C PRO A 163 -3.97 17.49 16.97
N ARG A 164 -4.50 18.20 15.98
CA ARG A 164 -5.95 18.44 15.85
C ARG A 164 -6.59 17.47 14.87
N ILE A 165 -5.79 16.89 13.99
CA ILE A 165 -6.22 15.99 12.92
C ILE A 165 -5.31 14.77 12.89
N VAL A 166 -5.89 13.57 12.80
CA VAL A 166 -5.15 12.33 12.58
C VAL A 166 -5.68 11.67 11.32
N GLY A 167 -4.83 11.59 10.29
CA GLY A 167 -5.12 10.97 9.01
C GLY A 167 -4.56 9.56 8.93
N PHE A 168 -5.39 8.58 8.62
CA PHE A 168 -5.01 7.19 8.38
C PHE A 168 -5.07 6.90 6.89
N SER A 169 -4.00 6.30 6.35
CA SER A 169 -4.04 5.73 5.01
C SER A 169 -3.98 4.22 5.11
N THR A 170 -5.02 3.54 4.63
CA THR A 170 -5.20 2.10 4.79
C THR A 170 -5.24 1.38 3.44
N VAL A 171 -4.47 0.30 3.33
CA VAL A 171 -4.50 -0.66 2.22
C VAL A 171 -4.36 -2.07 2.80
N PHE A 172 -4.91 -3.09 2.13
CA PHE A 172 -4.77 -4.49 2.56
C PHE A 172 -5.19 -4.67 4.04
N GLN A 173 -4.41 -5.43 4.84
CA GLN A 173 -4.69 -5.75 6.25
C GLN A 173 -4.28 -4.64 7.24
N GLN A 174 -4.55 -3.38 6.91
CA GLN A 174 -4.31 -2.23 7.79
C GLN A 174 -5.59 -1.66 8.40
N ASN A 175 -6.76 -2.23 8.06
CA ASN A 175 -8.03 -1.58 8.33
C ASN A 175 -8.41 -1.66 9.80
N VAL A 176 -8.45 -2.86 10.39
CA VAL A 176 -8.83 -3.06 11.80
C VAL A 176 -7.82 -2.38 12.71
N ALA A 177 -6.52 -2.51 12.45
CA ALA A 177 -5.47 -1.83 13.20
C ALA A 177 -5.70 -0.30 13.25
N SER A 178 -6.04 0.31 12.11
CA SER A 178 -6.34 1.74 12.02
C SER A 178 -7.63 2.10 12.75
N LEU A 179 -8.69 1.29 12.60
CA LEU A 179 -9.98 1.50 13.27
C LEU A 179 -9.84 1.50 14.80
N VAL A 180 -9.08 0.55 15.36
CA VAL A 180 -8.88 0.43 16.81
C VAL A 180 -8.08 1.62 17.35
N LEU A 181 -6.97 1.98 16.70
CA LEU A 181 -6.17 3.13 17.12
C LEU A 181 -6.98 4.43 17.05
N ALA A 182 -7.73 4.64 15.96
CA ALA A 182 -8.62 5.80 15.82
C ALA A 182 -9.66 5.88 16.94
N LYS A 183 -10.24 4.73 17.34
CA LYS A 183 -11.21 4.66 18.45
C LYS A 183 -10.56 5.01 19.79
N ILE A 184 -9.36 4.52 20.05
CA ILE A 184 -8.58 4.84 21.26
C ILE A 184 -8.25 6.34 21.30
N LEU A 185 -7.79 6.91 20.19
CA LEU A 185 -7.48 8.34 20.09
C LEU A 185 -8.73 9.19 20.36
N LYS A 186 -9.87 8.87 19.74
CA LYS A 186 -11.13 9.58 19.95
C LYS A 186 -11.64 9.49 21.39
N ALA A 187 -11.41 8.35 22.06
CA ALA A 187 -11.79 8.20 23.47
C ALA A 187 -10.91 9.04 24.41
N ARG A 188 -9.62 9.20 24.08
CA ARG A 188 -8.66 10.01 24.87
C ARG A 188 -8.81 11.51 24.58
N ASP A 189 -9.11 11.87 23.34
CA ASP A 189 -9.38 13.24 22.92
C ASP A 189 -10.54 13.28 21.90
N PRO A 190 -11.78 13.54 22.37
CA PRO A 190 -12.95 13.66 21.51
C PRO A 190 -12.88 14.83 20.51
N SER A 191 -11.97 15.79 20.70
CA SER A 191 -11.84 16.97 19.84
C SER A 191 -11.04 16.72 18.55
N LEU A 192 -10.29 15.61 18.48
CA LEU A 192 -9.55 15.21 17.29
C LEU A 192 -10.49 15.05 16.10
N THR A 193 -10.05 15.47 14.92
CA THR A 193 -10.69 15.07 13.66
C THR A 193 -9.95 13.87 13.07
N ILE A 194 -10.65 12.76 12.91
CA ILE A 194 -10.14 11.50 12.37
C ILE A 194 -10.51 11.43 10.90
N VAL A 195 -9.50 11.30 10.04
CA VAL A 195 -9.65 11.21 8.59
C VAL A 195 -9.12 9.86 8.12
N PHE A 196 -9.88 9.15 7.29
CA PHE A 196 -9.44 7.90 6.66
C PHE A 196 -9.35 8.06 5.14
N GLY A 197 -8.42 7.36 4.52
CA GLY A 197 -8.23 7.26 3.07
C GLY A 197 -7.40 6.04 2.71
N GLY A 198 -6.98 5.93 1.45
CA GLY A 198 -6.23 4.78 0.93
C GLY A 198 -7.11 3.75 0.21
N GLY A 199 -6.50 2.64 -0.22
CA GLY A 199 -7.15 1.61 -1.05
C GLY A 199 -8.40 1.01 -0.41
N ASN A 200 -8.38 0.76 0.91
CA ASN A 200 -9.54 0.22 1.64
C ASN A 200 -10.71 1.22 1.75
N CYS A 201 -10.49 2.48 1.36
CA CYS A 201 -11.50 3.52 1.39
C CYS A 201 -12.10 3.82 0.00
N ASP A 202 -11.62 3.21 -1.11
CA ASP A 202 -12.15 3.60 -2.42
C ASP A 202 -13.60 3.10 -2.64
N GLY A 203 -14.37 3.88 -3.40
CA GLY A 203 -15.70 3.49 -3.86
C GLY A 203 -16.72 3.22 -2.73
N PRO A 204 -17.44 2.08 -2.78
CA PRO A 204 -18.42 1.73 -1.76
C PRO A 204 -17.79 1.36 -0.40
N MET A 205 -16.51 0.95 -0.37
CA MET A 205 -15.81 0.53 0.87
C MET A 205 -15.68 1.69 1.84
N GLY A 206 -15.19 2.84 1.38
CA GLY A 206 -15.08 4.03 2.23
C GLY A 206 -16.42 4.59 2.69
N ALA A 207 -17.49 4.42 1.91
CA ALA A 207 -18.83 4.82 2.34
C ALA A 207 -19.35 3.92 3.46
N ALA A 208 -19.22 2.60 3.31
CA ALA A 208 -19.61 1.64 4.32
C ALA A 208 -18.78 1.78 5.61
N LEU A 209 -17.46 1.96 5.47
CA LEU A 209 -16.56 2.23 6.60
C LEU A 209 -16.99 3.46 7.39
N HIS A 210 -17.30 4.57 6.72
CA HIS A 210 -17.76 5.79 7.37
C HIS A 210 -19.14 5.64 8.04
N GLU A 211 -20.03 4.85 7.44
CA GLU A 211 -21.36 4.54 7.99
C GLU A 211 -21.25 3.67 9.25
N CYS A 212 -20.38 2.66 9.25
CA CYS A 212 -20.26 1.70 10.35
C CYS A 212 -19.50 2.20 11.56
N PHE A 213 -18.55 3.12 11.39
CA PHE A 213 -17.61 3.52 12.45
C PHE A 213 -17.78 5.00 12.83
N PRO A 214 -18.63 5.31 13.84
CA PRO A 214 -19.02 6.69 14.18
C PRO A 214 -17.89 7.56 14.76
N TRP A 215 -16.72 7.00 15.03
CA TRP A 215 -15.54 7.75 15.49
C TRP A 215 -14.66 8.29 14.36
N ILE A 216 -14.98 8.00 13.09
CA ILE A 216 -14.21 8.44 11.91
C ILE A 216 -14.88 9.62 11.24
N ASP A 217 -14.43 10.85 11.44
CA ASP A 217 -15.19 12.05 11.05
C ASP A 217 -15.26 12.30 9.54
N VAL A 218 -14.23 11.87 8.79
CA VAL A 218 -14.11 12.07 7.34
C VAL A 218 -13.50 10.83 6.68
N VAL A 219 -14.01 10.45 5.51
CA VAL A 219 -13.35 9.48 4.62
C VAL A 219 -13.12 10.11 3.24
N VAL A 220 -11.88 10.07 2.75
CA VAL A 220 -11.50 10.47 1.40
C VAL A 220 -11.44 9.22 0.51
N ARG A 221 -12.31 9.13 -0.48
CA ARG A 221 -12.40 7.98 -1.39
C ARG A 221 -11.74 8.27 -2.73
N GLY A 222 -10.72 7.49 -3.09
CA GLY A 222 -9.83 7.71 -4.24
C GLY A 222 -8.70 8.71 -3.93
N GLU A 223 -8.15 9.35 -4.97
CA GLU A 223 -7.01 10.29 -4.83
C GLU A 223 -7.27 11.42 -3.81
N GLY A 224 -6.31 11.64 -2.91
CA GLY A 224 -6.43 12.51 -1.74
C GLY A 224 -5.62 13.80 -1.82
N GLU A 225 -4.73 13.95 -2.80
CA GLU A 225 -3.74 15.02 -2.89
C GLU A 225 -4.35 16.42 -2.92
N ARG A 226 -5.52 16.57 -3.56
CA ARG A 226 -6.27 17.84 -3.58
C ARG A 226 -7.27 17.94 -2.43
N VAL A 227 -7.99 16.85 -2.14
CA VAL A 227 -9.12 16.86 -1.17
C VAL A 227 -8.63 16.95 0.27
N PHE A 228 -7.57 16.21 0.62
CA PHE A 228 -7.09 16.13 2.00
C PHE A 228 -6.57 17.47 2.54
N PRO A 229 -5.73 18.25 1.82
CA PRO A 229 -5.33 19.59 2.28
C PRO A 229 -6.52 20.53 2.49
N GLU A 230 -7.55 20.45 1.65
CA GLU A 230 -8.75 21.27 1.79
C GLU A 230 -9.55 20.93 3.05
N VAL A 231 -9.72 19.64 3.35
CA VAL A 231 -10.31 19.15 4.60
C VAL A 231 -9.51 19.68 5.80
N VAL A 232 -8.18 19.54 5.75
CA VAL A 232 -7.30 19.98 6.84
C VAL A 232 -7.42 21.50 7.08
N LEU A 233 -7.40 22.30 6.00
CA LEU A 233 -7.53 23.76 6.09
C LEU A 233 -8.86 24.19 6.70
N ASP A 234 -9.96 23.54 6.33
CA ASP A 234 -11.28 23.85 6.88
C ASP A 234 -11.37 23.47 8.36
N THR A 235 -10.92 22.28 8.72
CA THR A 235 -10.90 21.81 10.11
C THR A 235 -10.03 22.71 11.00
N LEU A 236 -8.82 23.07 10.56
CA LEU A 236 -7.94 23.94 11.34
C LEU A 236 -8.52 25.35 11.51
N ALA A 237 -9.24 25.85 10.51
CA ALA A 237 -9.96 27.12 10.57
C ALA A 237 -11.29 27.08 11.34
N GLY A 238 -11.70 25.91 11.85
CA GLY A 238 -12.99 25.74 12.53
C GLY A 238 -14.20 25.90 11.60
N ARG A 239 -14.00 25.71 10.30
CA ARG A 239 -15.08 25.75 9.29
C ARG A 239 -15.69 24.37 9.10
N ALA A 240 -16.94 24.35 8.65
CA ALA A 240 -17.55 23.12 8.16
C ALA A 240 -16.76 22.59 6.95
N VAL A 241 -16.59 21.26 6.89
CA VAL A 241 -15.92 20.59 5.78
C VAL A 241 -16.72 20.84 4.50
N ARG A 242 -16.06 21.36 3.47
CA ARG A 242 -16.68 21.59 2.16
C ARG A 242 -16.93 20.25 1.45
N PRO A 243 -18.09 20.05 0.81
CA PRO A 243 -18.34 18.83 0.04
C PRO A 243 -17.42 18.74 -1.18
N HIS A 244 -16.74 17.60 -1.34
CA HIS A 244 -15.94 17.26 -2.51
C HIS A 244 -16.37 15.91 -3.08
N PRO A 245 -16.33 15.69 -4.41
CA PRO A 245 -16.60 14.38 -4.99
C PRO A 245 -15.74 13.28 -4.36
N GLY A 246 -16.40 12.23 -3.84
CA GLY A 246 -15.73 11.14 -3.12
C GLY A 246 -15.46 11.38 -1.64
N LEU A 247 -15.86 12.51 -1.08
CA LEU A 247 -15.78 12.75 0.37
C LEU A 247 -16.97 12.11 1.10
N CYS A 248 -16.70 11.47 2.22
CA CYS A 248 -17.70 11.18 3.25
C CYS A 248 -17.40 12.04 4.47
N TYR A 249 -18.41 12.65 5.08
CA TYR A 249 -18.27 13.49 6.27
C TYR A 249 -19.53 13.44 7.12
N ARG A 250 -19.49 13.92 8.37
CA ARG A 250 -20.67 13.93 9.25
C ARG A 250 -21.37 15.29 9.34
N VAL A 251 -22.71 15.23 9.38
CA VAL A 251 -23.59 16.34 9.74
C VAL A 251 -24.56 15.83 10.79
N ASP A 252 -24.61 16.47 11.96
CA ASP A 252 -25.46 16.07 13.09
C ASP A 252 -25.32 14.57 13.47
N GLY A 253 -24.08 14.05 13.40
CA GLY A 253 -23.76 12.65 13.68
C GLY A 253 -24.11 11.67 12.56
N GLN A 254 -24.74 12.12 11.48
CA GLN A 254 -25.13 11.28 10.33
C GLN A 254 -24.05 11.27 9.25
N SER A 255 -23.81 10.10 8.65
CA SER A 255 -22.91 9.91 7.52
C SER A 255 -23.48 10.55 6.25
N VAL A 256 -22.76 11.51 5.67
CA VAL A 256 -23.08 12.11 4.37
C VAL A 256 -22.04 11.64 3.35
N VAL A 257 -22.51 11.07 2.25
CA VAL A 257 -21.67 10.48 1.20
C VAL A 257 -21.79 11.31 -0.08
N VAL A 258 -20.75 12.06 -0.44
CA VAL A 258 -20.72 12.85 -1.68
C VAL A 258 -20.36 11.93 -2.86
N PRO A 259 -21.17 11.81 -3.92
CA PRO A 259 -20.89 10.92 -5.05
C PRO A 259 -19.51 11.14 -5.68
N GLN A 260 -18.86 10.07 -6.16
CA GLN A 260 -17.60 10.14 -6.91
C GLN A 260 -17.80 10.48 -8.41
N VAL A 261 -19.03 10.77 -8.83
CA VAL A 261 -19.36 11.07 -10.22
C VAL A 261 -18.56 12.29 -10.69
N ASN A 262 -17.89 12.17 -11.84
CA ASN A 262 -17.02 13.20 -12.40
C ASN A 262 -15.89 13.66 -11.46
N LYS A 263 -15.45 12.83 -10.50
CA LYS A 263 -14.29 13.17 -9.66
C LYS A 263 -13.08 13.43 -10.57
N PRO A 264 -12.50 14.65 -10.57
CA PRO A 264 -11.31 14.93 -11.35
C PRO A 264 -10.15 14.11 -10.83
N GLN A 265 -9.46 13.42 -11.72
CA GLN A 265 -8.23 12.74 -11.40
C GLN A 265 -7.09 13.76 -11.25
N VAL A 266 -6.15 13.45 -10.37
CA VAL A 266 -4.96 14.27 -10.13
C VAL A 266 -3.99 14.10 -11.31
N PRO A 267 -3.60 15.19 -11.97
CA PRO A 267 -2.52 15.17 -12.94
C PRO A 267 -1.22 14.71 -12.28
N MET A 268 -0.47 13.82 -12.93
CA MET A 268 0.73 13.23 -12.32
C MET A 268 1.86 14.25 -12.07
N ASP A 269 1.86 15.38 -12.78
CA ASP A 269 2.74 16.53 -12.52
C ASP A 269 2.33 17.34 -11.28
N GLU A 270 1.13 17.16 -10.74
CA GLU A 270 0.73 17.76 -9.47
C GLU A 270 1.08 16.88 -8.27
N VAL A 271 1.18 15.55 -8.44
CA VAL A 271 1.57 14.63 -7.35
C VAL A 271 2.97 15.02 -6.85
N PRO A 272 3.15 15.39 -5.57
CA PRO A 272 4.46 15.77 -5.05
C PRO A 272 5.44 14.59 -5.01
N THR A 273 6.72 14.92 -5.04
CA THR A 273 7.79 13.97 -4.68
C THR A 273 7.62 13.60 -3.21
N PRO A 274 7.44 12.31 -2.85
CA PRO A 274 7.29 11.90 -1.46
C PRO A 274 8.54 12.20 -0.63
N THR A 275 8.37 12.30 0.69
CA THR A 275 9.47 12.30 1.67
C THR A 275 9.38 11.07 2.56
N TYR A 276 10.52 10.48 2.86
CA TYR A 276 10.69 9.29 3.69
C TYR A 276 11.43 9.56 5.00
N GLU A 277 11.63 10.83 5.34
CA GLU A 277 12.39 11.27 6.53
C GLU A 277 12.01 10.51 7.81
N GLU A 278 10.70 10.41 8.13
CA GLU A 278 10.29 9.78 9.39
C GLU A 278 10.63 8.29 9.45
N PHE A 279 10.47 7.57 8.34
CA PHE A 279 10.83 6.16 8.27
C PHE A 279 12.33 5.97 8.52
N PHE A 280 13.18 6.75 7.84
CA PHE A 280 14.62 6.65 8.00
C PHE A 280 15.10 7.11 9.39
N GLU A 281 14.50 8.17 9.95
CA GLU A 281 14.78 8.61 11.32
C GLU A 281 14.38 7.55 12.36
N ARG A 282 13.27 6.83 12.14
CA ARG A 282 12.85 5.71 12.99
C ARG A 282 13.82 4.53 12.83
N LEU A 283 14.08 4.11 11.60
CA LEU A 283 14.98 3.00 11.30
C LEU A 283 16.40 3.23 11.84
N GLU A 284 16.91 4.47 11.81
CA GLU A 284 18.21 4.83 12.41
C GLU A 284 18.29 4.51 13.91
N ARG A 285 17.16 4.63 14.62
CA ARG A 285 17.06 4.37 16.06
C ARG A 285 16.58 2.96 16.38
N SER A 286 16.24 2.17 15.36
CA SER A 286 15.66 0.85 15.52
C SER A 286 16.72 -0.19 15.91
N PRO A 287 16.43 -1.10 16.87
CA PRO A 287 17.29 -2.27 17.09
C PRO A 287 17.35 -3.21 15.88
N LEU A 288 16.37 -3.13 14.97
CA LEU A 288 16.25 -3.97 13.78
C LEU A 288 17.01 -3.42 12.57
N ARG A 289 17.66 -2.26 12.71
CA ARG A 289 18.33 -1.55 11.61
C ARG A 289 19.28 -2.44 10.82
N ALA A 290 20.15 -3.17 11.52
CA ALA A 290 21.20 -3.95 10.87
C ALA A 290 20.65 -5.07 9.96
N GLU A 291 19.47 -5.59 10.31
CA GLU A 291 18.79 -6.67 9.59
C GLU A 291 17.93 -6.11 8.46
N LEU A 292 17.24 -4.98 8.68
CA LEU A 292 16.39 -4.35 7.67
C LEU A 292 17.17 -3.59 6.58
N TRP A 293 18.20 -2.83 6.98
CA TRP A 293 18.88 -1.87 6.09
C TRP A 293 19.36 -2.45 4.75
N PRO A 294 19.95 -3.67 4.68
CA PRO A 294 20.43 -4.24 3.41
C PRO A 294 19.35 -4.44 2.34
N GLU A 295 18.08 -4.52 2.73
CA GLU A 295 16.96 -4.81 1.84
C GLU A 295 15.95 -3.65 1.77
N VAL A 296 16.24 -2.52 2.41
CA VAL A 296 15.40 -1.31 2.30
C VAL A 296 15.45 -0.80 0.88
N ALA A 297 14.27 -0.54 0.33
CA ALA A 297 14.14 -0.05 -1.03
C ALA A 297 13.05 1.01 -1.14
N ILE A 298 13.36 2.07 -1.89
CA ILE A 298 12.53 3.26 -1.99
C ILE A 298 11.38 3.02 -2.96
N LEU A 299 10.16 3.25 -2.49
CA LEU A 299 8.99 3.28 -3.36
C LEU A 299 9.00 4.56 -4.19
N PHE A 300 8.66 4.47 -5.46
CA PHE A 300 8.41 5.64 -6.30
C PHE A 300 7.26 5.36 -7.27
N GLU A 301 6.65 6.41 -7.78
CA GLU A 301 5.50 6.32 -8.67
C GLU A 301 5.81 7.12 -9.93
N SER A 302 5.85 6.47 -11.10
CA SER A 302 6.05 7.13 -12.40
C SER A 302 4.76 7.29 -13.20
N SER A 303 3.71 6.54 -12.86
CA SER A 303 2.40 6.59 -13.52
C SER A 303 1.29 6.06 -12.61
N ARG A 304 0.04 6.28 -13.02
CA ARG A 304 -1.17 5.72 -12.41
C ARG A 304 -2.13 5.24 -13.48
N GLY A 305 -2.94 4.25 -13.15
CA GLY A 305 -3.89 3.66 -14.08
C GLY A 305 -3.29 2.50 -14.86
N CYS A 306 -4.07 1.89 -15.74
CA CYS A 306 -3.59 0.80 -16.59
C CYS A 306 -3.92 1.08 -18.06
N TRP A 307 -2.89 1.34 -18.89
CA TRP A 307 -3.10 1.59 -20.33
C TRP A 307 -3.69 0.37 -21.05
N TRP A 308 -3.43 -0.84 -20.55
CA TRP A 308 -4.06 -2.04 -21.06
C TRP A 308 -5.52 -2.15 -20.58
N GLY A 309 -5.76 -1.93 -19.28
CA GLY A 309 -7.09 -2.02 -18.69
C GLY A 309 -8.08 -1.03 -19.28
N ALA A 310 -7.63 0.20 -19.57
CA ALA A 310 -8.43 1.22 -20.26
C ALA A 310 -8.88 0.79 -21.68
N LYS A 311 -8.16 -0.13 -22.32
CA LYS A 311 -8.50 -0.69 -23.64
C LYS A 311 -9.25 -2.02 -23.54
N SER A 312 -8.80 -2.91 -22.67
CA SER A 312 -9.25 -4.30 -22.55
C SER A 312 -9.02 -4.78 -21.11
N HIS A 313 -9.85 -4.29 -20.20
CA HIS A 313 -9.84 -4.66 -18.78
C HIS A 313 -9.77 -6.18 -18.59
N CYS A 314 -8.69 -6.64 -17.97
CA CYS A 314 -8.53 -8.03 -17.54
C CYS A 314 -9.72 -8.43 -16.68
N THR A 315 -10.31 -9.60 -16.92
CA THR A 315 -11.62 -9.95 -16.35
C THR A 315 -11.66 -10.04 -14.82
N PHE A 316 -10.52 -10.30 -14.19
CA PHE A 316 -10.36 -10.51 -12.75
C PHE A 316 -9.75 -9.31 -12.01
N CYS A 317 -9.14 -8.35 -12.71
CA CYS A 317 -8.31 -7.32 -12.08
C CYS A 317 -9.18 -6.21 -11.48
N GLY A 318 -9.11 -6.02 -10.15
CA GLY A 318 -9.81 -4.97 -9.42
C GLY A 318 -8.96 -3.74 -9.05
N GLU A 319 -7.65 -3.85 -9.21
CA GLU A 319 -6.65 -2.95 -8.62
C GLU A 319 -6.82 -1.46 -8.96
N ASN A 320 -7.13 -1.16 -10.22
CA ASN A 320 -7.23 0.22 -10.69
C ASN A 320 -8.57 0.89 -10.34
N GLY A 321 -9.49 0.19 -9.67
CA GLY A 321 -10.74 0.74 -9.13
C GLY A 321 -11.39 1.86 -9.95
N SER A 322 -11.54 3.03 -9.31
CA SER A 322 -12.04 4.25 -9.94
C SER A 322 -11.01 5.04 -10.79
N LEU A 323 -9.78 4.53 -10.91
CA LEU A 323 -8.58 5.20 -11.45
C LEU A 323 -8.03 4.58 -12.75
N MET A 324 -8.83 3.80 -13.50
CA MET A 324 -8.42 3.12 -14.74
C MET A 324 -7.71 3.98 -15.81
N PRO A 325 -8.13 5.23 -16.12
CA PRO A 325 -7.44 6.08 -17.09
C PRO A 325 -5.94 6.25 -16.79
N PHE A 326 -5.10 5.91 -17.77
CA PHE A 326 -3.65 5.95 -17.63
C PHE A 326 -3.09 7.38 -17.70
N ARG A 327 -2.25 7.75 -16.73
CA ARG A 327 -1.55 9.04 -16.64
C ARG A 327 -0.10 8.79 -16.21
N ARG A 328 0.85 9.53 -16.78
CA ARG A 328 2.29 9.39 -16.46
C ARG A 328 2.90 10.70 -16.02
N LYS A 329 3.92 10.63 -15.16
CA LYS A 329 4.79 11.77 -14.83
C LYS A 329 5.70 12.11 -16.01
N PRO A 330 6.19 13.35 -16.12
CA PRO A 330 7.28 13.66 -17.04
C PRO A 330 8.55 12.87 -16.68
N ALA A 331 9.22 12.29 -17.68
CA ALA A 331 10.41 11.45 -17.47
C ALA A 331 11.52 12.14 -16.66
N ALA A 332 11.86 13.40 -17.00
CA ALA A 332 12.89 14.15 -16.30
C ALA A 332 12.60 14.29 -14.80
N ARG A 333 11.32 14.44 -14.43
CA ARG A 333 10.93 14.51 -13.03
C ARG A 333 11.15 13.19 -12.31
N VAL A 334 10.81 12.07 -12.94
CA VAL A 334 11.04 10.74 -12.33
C VAL A 334 12.53 10.49 -12.12
N VAL A 335 13.39 10.92 -13.06
CA VAL A 335 14.85 10.88 -12.91
C VAL A 335 15.29 11.72 -11.71
N ASP A 336 14.83 12.96 -11.60
CA ASP A 336 15.16 13.85 -10.48
C ASP A 336 14.72 13.25 -9.13
N GLU A 337 13.54 12.62 -9.09
CA GLU A 337 13.03 11.94 -7.89
C GLU A 337 13.93 10.76 -7.49
N ILE A 338 14.22 9.83 -8.41
CA ILE A 338 15.08 8.66 -8.15
C ILE A 338 16.48 9.08 -7.70
N LEU A 339 17.13 9.98 -8.43
CA LEU A 339 18.48 10.45 -8.10
C LEU A 339 18.50 11.26 -6.80
N GLY A 340 17.45 12.05 -6.54
CA GLY A 340 17.27 12.78 -5.29
C GLY A 340 17.15 11.83 -4.11
N PHE A 341 16.35 10.77 -4.23
CA PHE A 341 16.22 9.73 -3.20
C PHE A 341 17.53 8.99 -2.96
N ALA A 342 18.22 8.55 -4.02
CA ALA A 342 19.51 7.88 -3.89
C ALA A 342 20.53 8.78 -3.18
N ALA A 343 20.57 10.06 -3.53
CA ALA A 343 21.47 11.04 -2.91
C ALA A 343 21.10 11.31 -1.44
N GLN A 344 19.80 11.43 -1.11
CA GLN A 344 19.33 11.77 0.22
C GLN A 344 19.40 10.59 1.19
N TYR A 345 18.87 9.42 0.80
CA TYR A 345 18.69 8.27 1.68
C TYR A 345 19.81 7.22 1.55
N LYS A 346 20.69 7.36 0.55
CA LYS A 346 21.80 6.42 0.28
C LYS A 346 21.32 4.99 -0.02
N ILE A 347 20.15 4.88 -0.65
CA ILE A 347 19.56 3.63 -1.13
C ILE A 347 19.65 3.61 -2.65
N LEU A 348 20.02 2.46 -3.21
CA LEU A 348 20.13 2.24 -4.66
C LEU A 348 19.02 1.33 -5.19
N ASP A 349 18.24 0.73 -4.31
CA ASP A 349 17.13 -0.15 -4.60
C ASP A 349 15.80 0.61 -4.64
N PHE A 350 15.04 0.43 -5.72
CA PHE A 350 13.80 1.14 -6.00
C PHE A 350 12.71 0.18 -6.48
N VAL A 351 11.49 0.38 -5.98
CA VAL A 351 10.30 -0.30 -6.48
C VAL A 351 9.33 0.72 -7.02
N ALA A 352 8.98 0.60 -8.29
CA ALA A 352 7.88 1.35 -8.85
C ALA A 352 6.57 0.78 -8.31
N VAL A 353 5.70 1.64 -7.78
CA VAL A 353 4.34 1.27 -7.37
C VAL A 353 3.32 1.38 -8.51
N ASP A 354 3.83 1.59 -9.73
CA ASP A 354 3.03 1.61 -10.95
C ASP A 354 2.43 0.22 -11.24
N GLU A 355 1.13 0.16 -11.49
CA GLU A 355 0.41 -1.06 -11.86
C GLU A 355 0.86 -1.58 -13.24
N ILE A 356 1.38 -0.67 -14.07
CA ILE A 356 2.03 -1.02 -15.32
C ILE A 356 2.91 0.13 -15.80
N ILE A 357 4.18 -0.15 -16.11
CA ILE A 357 5.06 0.86 -16.71
C ILE A 357 4.49 1.42 -18.03
N ASP A 358 4.64 2.74 -18.21
CA ASP A 358 4.36 3.40 -19.48
C ASP A 358 5.32 2.93 -20.59
N LEU A 359 4.79 2.58 -21.77
CA LEU A 359 5.62 2.20 -22.91
C LEU A 359 6.49 3.36 -23.43
N GLY A 360 6.07 4.60 -23.22
CA GLY A 360 6.87 5.78 -23.52
C GLY A 360 8.07 5.95 -22.57
N HIS A 361 7.95 5.57 -21.30
CA HIS A 361 9.05 5.58 -20.32
C HIS A 361 10.20 4.66 -20.70
N ILE A 362 9.94 3.59 -21.44
CA ILE A 362 11.00 2.74 -22.02
C ILE A 362 11.89 3.55 -22.98
N ARG A 363 11.32 4.54 -23.68
CA ARG A 363 12.03 5.38 -24.65
C ARG A 363 12.57 6.67 -24.05
N ASP A 364 11.82 7.30 -23.14
CA ASP A 364 12.15 8.63 -22.62
C ASP A 364 12.65 8.67 -21.18
N LEU A 365 12.31 7.71 -20.31
CA LEU A 365 12.76 7.67 -18.92
C LEU A 365 14.00 6.79 -18.73
N LEU A 366 13.91 5.50 -19.09
CA LEU A 366 14.97 4.53 -18.82
C LEU A 366 16.34 4.96 -19.40
N PRO A 367 16.43 5.47 -20.64
CA PRO A 367 17.72 5.97 -21.15
C PRO A 367 18.31 7.14 -20.35
N GLN A 368 17.48 7.99 -19.73
CA GLN A 368 17.96 9.07 -18.86
C GLN A 368 18.48 8.54 -17.53
N VAL A 369 17.79 7.54 -16.94
CA VAL A 369 18.25 6.84 -15.74
C VAL A 369 19.61 6.17 -15.99
N SER A 370 19.75 5.44 -17.10
CA SER A 370 21.01 4.82 -17.52
C SER A 370 22.13 5.86 -17.69
N ALA A 371 21.83 7.01 -18.33
CA ALA A 371 22.80 8.07 -18.56
C ALA A 371 23.28 8.76 -17.27
N ALA A 372 22.55 8.64 -16.16
CA ALA A 372 22.99 9.16 -14.87
C ALA A 372 24.20 8.41 -14.30
N GLY A 373 24.44 7.17 -14.76
CA GLY A 373 25.61 6.37 -14.36
C GLY A 373 25.59 5.93 -12.90
N CYS A 374 24.39 5.76 -12.33
CA CYS A 374 24.19 5.18 -11.00
C CYS A 374 23.92 3.68 -11.10
N ASP A 375 24.51 2.89 -10.20
CA ASP A 375 24.29 1.45 -10.09
C ASP A 375 22.97 1.18 -9.35
N LEU A 376 21.85 1.48 -10.02
CA LEU A 376 20.50 1.33 -9.46
C LEU A 376 19.97 -0.09 -9.66
N GLU A 377 19.18 -0.55 -8.69
CA GLU A 377 18.37 -1.76 -8.77
C GLU A 377 16.89 -1.34 -8.76
N ILE A 378 16.18 -1.58 -9.87
CA ILE A 378 14.82 -1.10 -10.08
C ILE A 378 13.90 -2.27 -10.41
N PHE A 379 12.74 -2.28 -9.78
CA PHE A 379 11.63 -3.16 -10.12
C PHE A 379 10.48 -2.39 -10.78
N TYR A 380 9.83 -3.02 -11.76
CA TYR A 380 8.61 -2.53 -12.40
C TYR A 380 7.60 -3.64 -12.68
N GLU A 381 6.31 -3.35 -12.49
CA GLU A 381 5.24 -4.13 -13.09
C GLU A 381 5.11 -3.87 -14.59
N THR A 382 4.88 -4.93 -15.36
CA THR A 382 4.83 -4.86 -16.82
C THR A 382 3.74 -5.75 -17.40
N LYS A 383 3.40 -5.51 -18.67
CA LYS A 383 2.69 -6.49 -19.48
C LYS A 383 3.69 -7.38 -20.21
N ALA A 384 3.36 -8.66 -20.35
CA ALA A 384 4.24 -9.64 -21.00
C ALA A 384 4.45 -9.47 -22.53
N ASN A 385 4.08 -8.32 -23.11
CA ASN A 385 4.23 -8.03 -24.55
C ASN A 385 5.52 -7.27 -24.91
N LEU A 386 6.49 -7.19 -23.99
CA LEU A 386 7.78 -6.54 -24.20
C LEU A 386 8.57 -7.20 -25.33
N LYS A 387 9.41 -6.40 -26.01
CA LYS A 387 10.36 -6.85 -27.03
C LYS A 387 11.76 -7.00 -26.43
N LYS A 388 12.59 -7.84 -27.05
CA LYS A 388 13.96 -8.08 -26.58
C LYS A 388 14.80 -6.79 -26.41
N ASP A 389 14.71 -5.85 -27.36
CA ASP A 389 15.47 -4.59 -27.25
C ASP A 389 14.95 -3.69 -26.12
N GLN A 390 13.65 -3.75 -25.80
CA GLN A 390 13.11 -3.05 -24.64
C GLN A 390 13.69 -3.63 -23.34
N LEU A 391 13.76 -4.96 -23.22
CA LEU A 391 14.40 -5.61 -22.07
C LEU A 391 15.89 -5.27 -21.95
N ARG A 392 16.60 -5.08 -23.06
CA ARG A 392 17.98 -4.56 -23.00
C ARG A 392 18.04 -3.15 -22.43
N THR A 393 17.08 -2.29 -22.78
CA THR A 393 16.96 -0.95 -22.20
C THR A 393 16.61 -1.01 -20.71
N PHE A 394 15.78 -1.95 -20.28
CA PHE A 394 15.51 -2.20 -18.85
C PHE A 394 16.82 -2.50 -18.11
N TYR A 395 17.53 -3.53 -18.57
CA TYR A 395 18.76 -3.97 -17.95
C TYR A 395 19.83 -2.86 -17.89
N SER A 396 20.07 -2.14 -19.00
CA SER A 396 21.06 -1.06 -19.01
C SER A 396 20.71 0.14 -18.12
N SER A 397 19.47 0.21 -17.64
CA SER A 397 18.97 1.32 -16.81
C SER A 397 18.76 0.90 -15.35
N GLY A 398 19.27 -0.27 -14.96
CA GLY A 398 19.12 -0.81 -13.60
C GLY A 398 17.82 -1.54 -13.34
N VAL A 399 16.93 -1.71 -14.34
CA VAL A 399 15.69 -2.49 -14.16
C VAL A 399 16.00 -3.98 -14.33
N HIS A 400 16.44 -4.61 -13.24
CA HIS A 400 16.85 -6.01 -13.21
C HIS A 400 15.74 -6.95 -12.74
N ALA A 401 14.65 -6.45 -12.16
CA ALA A 401 13.47 -7.24 -11.80
C ALA A 401 12.21 -6.66 -12.44
N ILE A 402 11.31 -7.53 -12.90
CA ILE A 402 10.00 -7.13 -13.41
C ILE A 402 8.93 -8.12 -12.95
N GLN A 403 7.71 -7.64 -12.78
CA GLN A 403 6.52 -8.48 -12.67
C GLN A 403 5.72 -8.44 -13.97
N PRO A 404 5.95 -9.35 -14.92
CA PRO A 404 5.16 -9.41 -16.13
C PRO A 404 3.86 -10.15 -15.87
N GLY A 405 2.74 -9.55 -16.28
CA GLY A 405 1.46 -10.23 -16.31
C GLY A 405 1.44 -11.40 -17.30
N ILE A 406 1.95 -12.57 -16.88
CA ILE A 406 1.98 -13.82 -17.63
C ILE A 406 0.67 -14.58 -17.39
N GLU A 407 0.31 -14.82 -16.13
CA GLU A 407 -0.90 -15.49 -15.58
C GLU A 407 -1.21 -16.91 -16.07
N SER A 408 -0.79 -17.30 -17.28
CA SER A 408 -1.05 -18.61 -17.84
C SER A 408 -0.10 -18.92 -18.99
N LEU A 409 0.16 -20.21 -19.17
CA LEU A 409 0.85 -20.78 -20.34
C LEU A 409 -0.13 -21.39 -21.35
N SER A 410 -1.43 -21.05 -21.25
CA SER A 410 -2.49 -21.46 -22.17
C SER A 410 -3.10 -20.26 -22.90
N THR A 411 -3.05 -20.27 -24.23
CA THR A 411 -3.64 -19.19 -25.04
C THR A 411 -5.18 -19.12 -24.92
N PRO A 412 -5.92 -20.25 -24.90
CA PRO A 412 -7.35 -20.24 -24.58
C PRO A 412 -7.67 -19.56 -23.25
N ILE A 413 -6.94 -19.90 -22.18
CA ILE A 413 -7.15 -19.30 -20.85
C ILE A 413 -6.82 -17.79 -20.84
N LEU A 414 -5.71 -17.38 -21.47
CA LEU A 414 -5.35 -15.97 -21.61
C LEU A 414 -6.40 -15.12 -22.34
N ARG A 415 -7.19 -15.74 -23.23
CA ARG A 415 -8.33 -15.08 -23.89
C ARG A 415 -9.51 -14.88 -22.95
N LEU A 416 -9.81 -15.86 -22.08
CA LEU A 416 -10.82 -15.70 -21.02
C LEU A 416 -10.44 -14.54 -20.09
N MET A 417 -9.17 -14.47 -19.70
CA MET A 417 -8.62 -13.39 -18.88
C MET A 417 -8.63 -12.02 -19.56
N ARG A 418 -8.79 -11.96 -20.89
CA ARG A 418 -8.51 -10.78 -21.72
C ARG A 418 -7.10 -10.22 -21.53
N LYS A 419 -6.12 -11.11 -21.29
CA LYS A 419 -4.74 -10.67 -21.01
C LYS A 419 -4.08 -10.05 -22.23
N GLY A 420 -4.48 -10.43 -23.45
CA GLY A 420 -3.96 -9.83 -24.69
C GLY A 420 -2.52 -10.23 -25.02
N VAL A 421 -2.15 -11.47 -24.69
CA VAL A 421 -0.90 -12.16 -25.07
C VAL A 421 -1.22 -13.63 -25.35
N THR A 422 -0.29 -14.33 -25.98
CA THR A 422 -0.32 -15.79 -26.16
C THR A 422 0.68 -16.49 -25.24
N ALA A 423 0.48 -17.78 -25.02
CA ALA A 423 1.43 -18.62 -24.27
C ALA A 423 2.86 -18.53 -24.83
N LEU A 424 3.01 -18.54 -26.16
CA LEU A 424 4.32 -18.41 -26.80
C LEU A 424 4.97 -17.05 -26.52
N GLN A 425 4.19 -15.97 -26.44
CA GLN A 425 4.74 -14.66 -26.07
C GLN A 425 5.26 -14.67 -24.63
N ASN A 426 4.52 -15.30 -23.71
CA ASN A 426 4.92 -15.44 -22.31
C ASN A 426 6.22 -16.26 -22.18
N ILE A 427 6.30 -17.44 -22.83
CA ILE A 427 7.52 -18.28 -22.83
C ILE A 427 8.71 -17.52 -23.44
N ARG A 428 8.46 -16.78 -24.53
CA ARG A 428 9.49 -15.98 -25.19
C ARG A 428 10.01 -14.85 -24.30
N LEU A 429 9.14 -14.24 -23.50
CA LEU A 429 9.53 -13.25 -22.51
C LEU A 429 10.45 -13.87 -21.45
N LEU A 430 10.04 -14.99 -20.84
CA LEU A 430 10.85 -15.72 -19.85
C LEU A 430 12.24 -16.05 -20.41
N LYS A 431 12.30 -16.54 -21.65
CA LYS A 431 13.54 -16.79 -22.38
C LYS A 431 14.41 -15.54 -22.50
N TRP A 432 13.83 -14.40 -22.89
CA TRP A 432 14.60 -13.16 -23.03
C TRP A 432 15.07 -12.59 -21.69
N CYS A 433 14.25 -12.71 -20.63
CA CYS A 433 14.66 -12.34 -19.28
C CYS A 433 15.89 -13.15 -18.84
N ALA A 434 15.85 -14.48 -19.00
CA ALA A 434 16.99 -15.35 -18.70
C ALA A 434 18.25 -15.04 -19.54
N GLU A 435 18.09 -14.73 -20.83
CA GLU A 435 19.20 -14.37 -21.71
C GLU A 435 19.86 -13.02 -21.36
N ILE A 436 19.09 -12.08 -20.81
CA ILE A 436 19.55 -10.70 -20.54
C ILE A 436 20.03 -10.55 -19.09
N GLY A 437 19.51 -11.37 -18.17
CA GLY A 437 19.77 -11.24 -16.74
C GLY A 437 18.72 -10.40 -16.01
N ILE A 438 17.46 -10.43 -16.48
CA ILE A 438 16.32 -9.84 -15.78
C ILE A 438 15.58 -10.95 -15.03
N ASN A 439 15.22 -10.72 -13.77
CA ASN A 439 14.39 -11.59 -12.97
C ASN A 439 12.89 -11.32 -13.24
N PRO A 440 12.14 -12.27 -13.83
CA PRO A 440 10.69 -12.17 -13.93
C PRO A 440 10.02 -12.80 -12.71
N GLU A 441 9.32 -11.99 -11.92
CA GLU A 441 8.41 -12.44 -10.85
C GLU A 441 7.02 -12.62 -11.46
N TRP A 442 6.51 -13.85 -11.54
CA TRP A 442 5.27 -14.10 -12.27
C TRP A 442 4.39 -15.14 -11.62
N ASN A 443 3.09 -14.96 -11.83
CA ASN A 443 2.05 -15.82 -11.30
C ASN A 443 1.44 -16.69 -12.40
N LEU A 444 0.99 -17.88 -12.01
CA LEU A 444 0.06 -18.71 -12.76
C LEU A 444 -1.26 -18.72 -12.00
N LEU A 445 -2.27 -18.09 -12.59
CA LEU A 445 -3.61 -17.99 -12.02
C LEU A 445 -4.50 -19.13 -12.54
N TYR A 446 -5.32 -19.71 -11.67
CA TYR A 446 -6.21 -20.83 -12.00
C TYR A 446 -7.62 -20.66 -11.45
N GLY A 447 -8.58 -21.41 -12.01
CA GLY A 447 -9.97 -21.42 -11.55
C GLY A 447 -10.87 -20.40 -12.26
N PHE A 448 -10.50 -19.95 -13.46
CA PHE A 448 -11.33 -19.00 -14.22
C PHE A 448 -12.62 -19.67 -14.74
N PRO A 449 -13.76 -18.94 -14.75
CA PRO A 449 -14.98 -19.42 -15.37
C PRO A 449 -14.76 -19.80 -16.84
N GLY A 450 -15.07 -21.06 -17.18
CA GLY A 450 -15.00 -21.58 -18.54
C GLY A 450 -13.61 -22.07 -18.97
N GLU A 451 -12.65 -22.25 -18.06
CA GLU A 451 -11.36 -22.86 -18.39
C GLU A 451 -11.52 -24.29 -18.91
N PRO A 452 -10.92 -24.63 -20.07
CA PRO A 452 -10.92 -26.01 -20.55
C PRO A 452 -9.97 -26.87 -19.71
N PRO A 453 -10.43 -27.96 -19.05
CA PRO A 453 -9.58 -28.80 -18.22
C PRO A 453 -8.37 -29.38 -18.96
N GLU A 454 -8.51 -29.65 -20.26
CA GLU A 454 -7.44 -30.16 -21.12
C GLU A 454 -6.25 -29.19 -21.26
N GLU A 455 -6.45 -27.90 -21.02
CA GLU A 455 -5.36 -26.92 -21.06
C GLU A 455 -4.38 -27.11 -19.89
N TYR A 456 -4.84 -27.60 -18.74
CA TYR A 456 -3.96 -27.93 -17.62
C TYR A 456 -3.04 -29.09 -17.96
N SER A 457 -3.56 -30.13 -18.63
CA SER A 457 -2.73 -31.24 -19.13
C SER A 457 -1.70 -30.75 -20.15
N ARG A 458 -2.09 -29.88 -21.08
CA ARG A 458 -1.18 -29.28 -22.07
C ARG A 458 -0.08 -28.43 -21.42
N MET A 459 -0.43 -27.63 -20.42
CA MET A 459 0.56 -26.86 -19.67
C MET A 459 1.50 -27.77 -18.88
N ALA A 460 0.99 -28.84 -18.24
CA ALA A 460 1.80 -29.80 -17.50
C ALA A 460 2.82 -30.52 -18.42
N GLU A 461 2.43 -30.88 -19.64
CA GLU A 461 3.33 -31.45 -20.66
C GLU A 461 4.43 -30.47 -21.10
N LEU A 462 4.17 -29.16 -21.01
CA LEU A 462 5.12 -28.11 -21.37
C LEU A 462 6.16 -27.85 -20.26
N ILE A 463 5.80 -27.99 -18.98
CA ILE A 463 6.68 -27.65 -17.83
C ILE A 463 8.08 -28.26 -17.90
N PRO A 464 8.28 -29.56 -18.25
CA PRO A 464 9.62 -30.16 -18.34
C PRO A 464 10.58 -29.41 -19.29
N PHE A 465 10.05 -28.71 -20.29
CA PHE A 465 10.85 -27.92 -21.24
C PHE A 465 11.20 -26.52 -20.70
N LEU A 466 10.61 -26.09 -19.60
CA LEU A 466 10.71 -24.73 -19.05
C LEU A 466 11.42 -24.67 -17.69
N VAL A 467 11.87 -25.80 -17.14
CA VAL A 467 12.50 -25.89 -15.80
C VAL A 467 13.78 -25.08 -15.61
N HIS A 468 14.33 -24.53 -16.69
CA HIS A 468 15.51 -23.66 -16.69
C HIS A 468 15.16 -22.17 -16.60
N PHE A 469 13.87 -21.82 -16.55
CA PHE A 469 13.36 -20.47 -16.28
C PHE A 469 12.89 -20.35 -14.82
N THR A 470 12.78 -19.11 -14.33
CA THR A 470 12.23 -18.81 -13.01
C THR A 470 10.84 -19.44 -12.85
N PRO A 471 10.58 -20.22 -11.78
CA PRO A 471 9.29 -20.85 -11.57
C PRO A 471 8.21 -19.80 -11.24
N PRO A 472 6.93 -20.07 -11.55
CA PRO A 472 5.84 -19.22 -11.13
C PRO A 472 5.43 -19.45 -9.68
N SER A 473 4.79 -18.44 -9.09
CA SER A 473 3.88 -18.63 -7.96
C SER A 473 2.48 -18.99 -8.47
N PHE A 474 1.69 -19.72 -7.67
CA PHE A 474 0.34 -20.14 -8.04
C PHE A 474 -0.68 -19.44 -7.15
N ALA A 475 -1.75 -18.92 -7.75
CA ALA A 475 -2.85 -18.36 -6.99
C ALA A 475 -4.21 -18.64 -7.67
N PRO A 476 -5.27 -18.92 -6.89
CA PRO A 476 -6.61 -18.99 -7.45
C PRO A 476 -7.07 -17.60 -7.89
N VAL A 477 -7.91 -17.53 -8.91
CA VAL A 477 -8.58 -16.28 -9.28
C VAL A 477 -9.48 -15.81 -8.14
N GLN A 478 -9.44 -14.51 -7.86
CA GLN A 478 -10.31 -13.86 -6.89
C GLN A 478 -11.33 -12.96 -7.59
N MET A 479 -12.52 -12.84 -7.00
CA MET A 479 -13.58 -11.96 -7.48
C MET A 479 -13.37 -10.56 -6.89
N GLU A 480 -12.31 -9.90 -7.35
CA GLU A 480 -11.89 -8.61 -6.83
C GLU A 480 -12.91 -7.51 -7.14
N ARG A 481 -13.16 -6.62 -6.18
CA ARG A 481 -14.00 -5.44 -6.39
C ARG A 481 -13.48 -4.62 -7.58
N PHE A 482 -14.37 -4.00 -8.33
CA PHE A 482 -14.05 -3.23 -9.55
C PHE A 482 -13.59 -4.05 -10.75
N SER A 483 -13.37 -5.36 -10.61
CA SER A 483 -13.11 -6.23 -11.76
C SER A 483 -14.36 -6.43 -12.61
N PRO A 484 -14.22 -6.76 -13.91
CA PRO A 484 -15.35 -7.17 -14.73
C PRO A 484 -16.14 -8.35 -14.15
N TYR A 485 -15.47 -9.30 -13.48
CA TYR A 485 -16.14 -10.39 -12.77
C TYR A 485 -17.00 -9.92 -11.61
N PHE A 486 -16.59 -8.89 -10.88
CA PHE A 486 -17.37 -8.33 -9.78
C PHE A 486 -18.49 -7.40 -10.25
N GLU A 487 -18.22 -6.53 -11.21
CA GLU A 487 -19.17 -5.51 -11.68
C GLU A 487 -20.22 -6.07 -12.64
N ARG A 488 -19.88 -7.11 -13.40
CA ARG A 488 -20.78 -7.73 -14.39
C ARG A 488 -20.76 -9.27 -14.30
N PRO A 489 -21.01 -9.86 -13.13
CA PRO A 489 -20.84 -11.30 -12.89
C PRO A 489 -21.70 -12.16 -13.82
N ALA A 490 -22.93 -11.70 -14.13
CA ALA A 490 -23.86 -12.42 -15.02
C ALA A 490 -23.33 -12.56 -16.47
N GLU A 491 -22.49 -11.64 -16.96
CA GLU A 491 -21.87 -11.74 -18.30
C GLU A 491 -20.90 -12.93 -18.39
N PHE A 492 -20.43 -13.43 -17.24
CA PHE A 492 -19.46 -14.50 -17.13
C PHE A 492 -20.05 -15.77 -16.48
N GLY A 493 -21.37 -15.82 -16.26
CA GLY A 493 -22.03 -16.94 -15.58
C GLY A 493 -21.66 -17.08 -14.12
N ILE A 494 -21.27 -15.98 -13.46
CA ILE A 494 -20.90 -15.93 -12.04
C ILE A 494 -22.10 -15.49 -11.21
N GLU A 495 -22.30 -16.12 -10.06
CA GLU A 495 -23.22 -15.67 -9.02
C GLU A 495 -22.41 -15.28 -7.77
N LEU A 496 -22.50 -14.00 -7.37
CA LEU A 496 -21.86 -13.50 -6.15
C LEU A 496 -22.77 -13.78 -4.94
N THR A 497 -22.40 -14.75 -4.12
CA THR A 497 -23.21 -15.22 -2.98
C THR A 497 -23.01 -14.38 -1.71
N GLY A 498 -21.89 -13.66 -1.59
CA GLY A 498 -21.59 -12.81 -0.44
C GLY A 498 -20.11 -12.41 -0.38
N PRO A 499 -19.71 -11.68 0.67
CA PRO A 499 -18.30 -11.42 0.92
C PRO A 499 -17.59 -12.72 1.34
N MET A 500 -16.26 -12.70 1.25
CA MET A 500 -15.43 -13.80 1.75
C MET A 500 -15.69 -14.06 3.25
N PRO A 501 -15.64 -15.33 3.72
CA PRO A 501 -16.02 -15.69 5.08
C PRO A 501 -15.31 -14.90 6.18
N GLN A 502 -14.01 -14.61 6.00
CA GLN A 502 -13.19 -13.89 6.97
C GLN A 502 -13.77 -12.53 7.38
N TYR A 503 -14.40 -11.80 6.46
CA TYR A 503 -14.94 -10.47 6.75
C TYR A 503 -16.02 -10.47 7.83
N LYS A 504 -16.77 -11.58 7.95
CA LYS A 504 -17.80 -11.74 9.00
C LYS A 504 -17.20 -11.80 10.40
N PHE A 505 -15.97 -12.29 10.52
CA PHE A 505 -15.29 -12.40 11.81
C PHE A 505 -14.54 -11.13 12.21
N LEU A 506 -14.20 -10.27 11.26
CA LEU A 506 -13.42 -9.05 11.49
C LEU A 506 -14.30 -7.87 11.88
N TYR A 507 -15.39 -7.67 11.13
CA TYR A 507 -16.25 -6.50 11.29
C TYR A 507 -17.49 -6.91 12.08
N SER A 508 -17.54 -6.50 13.35
CA SER A 508 -18.71 -6.65 14.21
C SER A 508 -19.83 -5.66 13.82
N VAL A 509 -20.35 -5.79 12.60
CA VAL A 509 -21.52 -5.05 12.10
C VAL A 509 -22.79 -5.89 12.31
N SER A 510 -23.92 -5.26 12.62
CA SER A 510 -25.15 -5.97 12.96
C SER A 510 -25.66 -6.86 11.80
N SER A 511 -26.31 -7.97 12.16
CA SER A 511 -26.79 -9.04 11.27
C SER A 511 -27.82 -8.61 10.20
N GLU A 512 -28.37 -7.41 10.28
CA GLU A 512 -29.28 -6.86 9.25
C GLU A 512 -28.54 -6.38 7.98
N THR A 513 -27.21 -6.55 7.88
CA THR A 513 -26.46 -5.85 6.84
C THR A 513 -25.37 -6.65 6.12
N ASP A 514 -25.74 -7.82 5.60
CA ASP A 514 -24.97 -8.47 4.51
C ASP A 514 -24.64 -7.49 3.36
N VAL A 515 -25.50 -6.49 3.13
CA VAL A 515 -25.28 -5.43 2.14
C VAL A 515 -24.08 -4.53 2.49
N ILE A 516 -23.87 -4.21 3.76
CA ILE A 516 -22.73 -3.40 4.21
C ILE A 516 -21.45 -4.22 4.12
N LEU A 517 -21.45 -5.48 4.57
CA LEU A 517 -20.26 -6.33 4.42
C LEU A 517 -19.90 -6.59 2.95
N ARG A 518 -20.88 -6.57 2.04
CA ARG A 518 -20.63 -6.56 0.58
C ARG A 518 -20.06 -5.25 0.06
N ARG A 519 -20.18 -4.16 0.83
CA ARG A 519 -19.66 -2.82 0.48
C ARG A 519 -18.32 -2.54 1.14
N MET A 520 -18.12 -2.95 2.39
CA MET A 520 -16.81 -3.00 3.08
C MET A 520 -15.85 -3.90 2.32
#